data_AF-A0A662APR7-F1
#
_entry.id   AF-A0A662APR7-F1
#
_cell.length_a   1.000
_cell.length_b   1.000
_cell.length_c   1.000
_cell.angle_alpha   90.00
_cell.angle_beta   90.00
_cell.angle_gamma   90.00
#
_symmetry.space_group_name_H-M   'P 1'
#
loop_
_entity.id
_entity.type
_entity.pdbx_description
1 polymer ?
#
loop_
_entity_poly.entity_id
_entity_poly.type
_entity_poly.pdbx_seq_one_letter_code
_entity_poly.pdbx_strand_id
1 'polypeptide(L)' 'MTIEKLLKAYFVKVKRDYPPFTHNLLKLAKDSELEMSDELKINLTTITAFNLNTRYDDYKRSFQKKCTP' A
#
# COMPACT_ATOMS: atom_id res chain seq x y z
N MET A 1 -4.72 4.87 4.24
CA MET A 1 -5.77 4.63 3.22
C MET A 1 -5.91 5.74 2.16
N THR A 2 -5.34 6.95 2.34
CA THR A 2 -5.52 8.06 1.36
C THR A 2 -4.88 7.79 0.00
N ILE A 3 -3.65 7.27 -0.04
CA ILE A 3 -2.95 6.92 -1.29
C ILE A 3 -3.69 5.82 -2.06
N GLU A 4 -4.24 4.82 -1.36
CA GLU A 4 -5.03 3.75 -1.97
C GLU A 4 -6.27 4.30 -2.68
N LYS A 5 -7.02 5.21 -2.02
CA LYS A 5 -8.21 5.83 -2.61
C LYS A 5 -7.84 6.68 -3.84
N LEU A 6 -6.71 7.39 -3.79
CA LEU A 6 -6.22 8.18 -4.92
C LEU A 6 -5.87 7.29 -6.12
N LEU A 7 -5.13 6.20 -5.89
CA LEU A 7 -4.77 5.24 -6.95
C LEU A 7 -6.02 4.57 -7.54
N LYS A 8 -7.01 4.22 -6.72
CA LYS A 8 -8.29 3.67 -7.20
C LYS A 8 -9.07 4.68 -8.03
N ALA A 9 -9.09 5.95 -7.65
CA ALA A 9 -9.72 7.01 -8.44
C ALA A 9 -8.97 7.22 -9.77
N TYR A 10 -7.64 7.19 -9.74
CA TYR A 10 -6.82 7.30 -10.95
C TYR A 10 -7.04 6.12 -11.91
N PHE A 11 -7.14 4.89 -11.38
CA PHE A 11 -7.50 3.71 -12.16
C PHE A 11 -8.82 3.90 -12.90
N VAL A 12 -9.89 4.32 -12.20
CA VAL A 12 -11.21 4.58 -12.83
C VAL A 12 -11.10 5.64 -13.91
N LYS A 13 -10.29 6.69 -13.69
CA LYS A 13 -10.08 7.76 -14.67
C LYS A 13 -9.42 7.26 -15.95
N VAL A 14 -8.38 6.42 -15.83
CA VAL A 14 -7.58 5.95 -16.98
C VAL A 14 -8.23 4.76 -17.67
N LYS A 15 -8.61 3.74 -16.91
CA LYS A 15 -9.13 2.46 -17.42
C LYS A 15 -10.63 2.50 -17.69
N ARG A 16 -11.36 3.45 -17.11
CA ARG A 16 -12.84 3.53 -17.15
C ARG A 16 -13.50 2.23 -16.68
N ASP A 17 -12.84 1.53 -15.77
CA ASP A 17 -13.28 0.26 -15.20
C ASP A 17 -13.12 0.28 -13.67
N TYR A 18 -13.65 -0.74 -13.01
CA TYR A 18 -13.57 -0.89 -11.56
C TYR A 18 -12.16 -1.28 -11.11
N PRO A 19 -11.61 -0.58 -10.11
CA PRO A 19 -10.29 -0.90 -9.61
C PRO A 19 -10.29 -2.26 -8.90
N PRO A 20 -9.20 -3.03 -9.00
CA PRO A 20 -9.11 -4.33 -8.35
C PRO A 20 -9.27 -4.20 -6.83
N PHE A 21 -9.92 -5.19 -6.22
CA PHE A 21 -10.11 -5.24 -4.77
C PHE A 21 -8.83 -5.67 -4.05
N THR A 22 -7.86 -4.75 -3.99
CA THR A 22 -6.57 -4.95 -3.34
C THR A 22 -6.13 -3.72 -2.55
N HIS A 23 -5.31 -3.95 -1.53
CA HIS A 23 -4.60 -2.91 -0.78
C HIS A 23 -3.15 -2.73 -1.26
N ASN A 24 -2.72 -3.52 -2.24
CA ASN A 24 -1.38 -3.42 -2.79
C ASN A 24 -1.28 -2.20 -3.70
N LEU A 25 -0.61 -1.16 -3.20
CA LEU A 25 -0.48 0.12 -3.89
C LEU A 25 0.36 0.00 -5.17
N LEU A 26 1.41 -0.83 -5.15
CA LEU A 26 2.23 -1.09 -6.33
C LEU A 26 1.39 -1.73 -7.43
N LYS A 27 0.53 -2.70 -7.07
CA LYS A 27 -0.38 -3.34 -8.03
C LYS A 27 -1.39 -2.35 -8.61
N LEU A 28 -2.05 -1.55 -7.77
CA LEU A 28 -2.97 -0.50 -8.24
C LEU A 28 -2.31 0.49 -9.20
N ALA A 29 -1.08 0.93 -8.89
CA ALA A 29 -0.35 1.86 -9.74
C ALA A 29 0.05 1.23 -11.09
N LYS A 30 0.54 -0.02 -11.08
CA LYS A 30 0.84 -0.78 -12.31
C LYS A 30 -0.39 -1.01 -13.17
N ASP A 31 -1.48 -1.45 -12.55
CA ASP A 31 -2.74 -1.72 -13.26
C ASP A 31 -3.35 -0.44 -13.82
N SER A 32 -2.99 0.74 -13.27
CA SER A 32 -3.38 2.05 -13.80
C SER A 32 -2.47 2.59 -14.90
N GLU A 33 -1.48 1.81 -15.36
CA GLU A 33 -0.46 2.23 -16.35
C GLU A 33 0.32 3.50 -15.91
N LEU A 34 0.49 3.69 -14.61
CA LEU A 34 1.28 4.80 -14.10
C LEU A 34 2.77 4.56 -14.40
N GLU A 35 3.42 5.49 -15.10
CA GLU A 35 4.86 5.48 -15.20
C GLU A 35 5.48 5.77 -13.82
N MET A 36 6.33 4.85 -13.36
CA MET A 36 6.91 4.90 -12.03
C MET A 36 8.41 4.67 -12.10
N SER A 37 9.16 5.52 -11.42
CA SER A 37 10.57 5.26 -11.09
C SER A 37 10.68 4.06 -10.15
N ASP A 38 11.86 3.44 -10.12
CA ASP A 38 12.12 2.30 -9.23
C ASP A 38 12.02 2.70 -7.75
N GLU A 39 12.45 3.92 -7.41
CA GLU A 39 12.27 4.49 -6.08
C GLU A 39 10.79 4.56 -5.68
N LEU A 40 9.92 5.01 -6.59
CA LEU A 40 8.48 5.07 -6.32
C LEU A 40 7.89 3.66 -6.14
N LYS A 41 8.36 2.66 -6.89
CA LYS A 41 7.92 1.26 -6.71
C LYS A 41 8.32 0.72 -5.33
N ILE A 42 9.54 1.02 -4.89
CA ILE A 42 10.03 0.64 -3.56
C ILE A 42 9.17 1.31 -2.48
N ASN A 43 8.92 2.62 -2.61
CA ASN A 43 8.09 3.37 -1.67
C ASN A 43 6.66 2.82 -1.57
N LEU A 44 5.98 2.57 -2.69
CA LEU A 44 4.63 1.99 -2.68
C LEU A 44 4.60 0.59 -2.05
N THR A 45 5.65 -0.20 -2.24
CA THR A 45 5.78 -1.54 -1.62
C THR A 45 5.94 -1.43 -0.11
N THR A 46 6.84 -0.56 0.37
CA THR A 46 7.06 -0.29 1.79
C THR A 46 5.80 0.23 2.48
N ILE A 47 5.11 1.19 1.86
CA ILE A 47 3.85 1.74 2.39
C ILE A 47 2.75 0.67 2.41
N THR A 48 2.67 -0.19 1.39
CA THR A 48 1.74 -1.32 1.39
C THR A 48 2.00 -2.26 2.57
N ALA A 49 3.25 -2.65 2.78
CA ALA A 49 3.64 -3.51 3.91
C ALA A 49 3.31 -2.85 5.26
N PHE A 50 3.61 -1.57 5.43
CA PHE A 50 3.28 -0.83 6.64
C PHE A 50 1.76 -0.73 6.89
N ASN A 51 0.97 -0.46 5.84
CA ASN A 51 -0.50 -0.40 5.95
C ASN A 51 -1.15 -1.76 6.27
N LEU A 52 -0.54 -2.86 5.82
CA LEU A 52 -1.00 -4.21 6.18
C LEU A 52 -0.61 -4.55 7.62
N ASN A 53 0.61 -4.20 8.04
CA ASN A 53 1.13 -4.47 9.39
C ASN A 53 0.43 -3.64 10.47
N THR A 54 -0.01 -2.41 10.16
CA THR A 54 -0.80 -1.58 11.10
C THR A 54 -2.22 -2.10 11.34
N ARG A 55 -2.67 -3.12 10.58
CA ARG A 55 -3.93 -3.84 10.84
C ARG A 55 -3.76 -5.11 11.69
N TYR A 56 -2.52 -5.52 11.97
CA TYR A 56 -2.18 -6.63 12.87
C TYR A 56 -1.27 -6.09 13.98
N ASP A 57 -1.88 -5.50 15.01
CA ASP A 57 -1.21 -4.90 16.18
C ASP A 57 -0.27 -5.88 16.94
N ASP A 58 -0.31 -7.18 16.65
CA ASP A 58 0.45 -8.19 17.38
C ASP A 58 1.96 -8.20 17.12
N TYR A 59 2.46 -7.60 16.03
CA TYR A 59 3.92 -7.54 15.83
C TYR A 59 4.60 -6.46 16.69
N LYS A 60 3.83 -5.52 17.27
CA LYS A 60 4.37 -4.50 18.18
C LYS A 60 4.60 -5.01 19.61
N ARG A 61 4.12 -6.21 19.95
CA ARG A 61 4.23 -6.76 21.32
C ARG A 61 5.55 -7.49 21.59
N SER A 62 6.26 -7.95 20.56
CA SER A 62 7.56 -8.64 20.72
C SER A 62 8.72 -7.68 20.99
N PHE A 63 8.62 -6.41 20.59
CA PHE A 63 9.59 -5.38 20.95
C PHE A 63 9.35 -4.79 22.34
N GLN A 64 8.10 -4.62 22.77
CA GLN A 64 7.79 -4.14 24.14
C GLN A 64 8.24 -5.13 25.23
N LYS A 65 8.12 -6.44 25.00
CA LYS A 65 8.57 -7.46 25.98
C LYS A 65 10.09 -7.58 26.12
N LYS A 66 10.89 -6.95 25.27
CA LYS A 66 12.36 -6.97 25.37
C LYS A 66 12.92 -5.82 26.22
N CYS A 67 12.07 -4.87 26.62
CA CYS A 67 12.47 -3.65 27.31
C CYS A 67 11.60 -3.34 28.55
N THR A 68 11.11 -4.35 29.26
CA THR A 68 10.57 -4.16 30.64
C THR A 68 10.51 -5.48 31.40
N PRO A 69 10.94 -5.48 32.68
CA PRO A 69 12.32 -5.44 33.17
C PRO A 69 13.13 -6.73 32.91
#